data_AF-A0A519HJE7-F1
#
_entry.id   AF-A0A519HJE7-F1
#
_cell.length_a   1.000
_cell.length_b   1.000
_cell.length_c   1.000
_cell.angle_alpha   90.00
_cell.angle_beta   90.00
_cell.angle_gamma   90.00
#
_symmetry.space_group_name_H-M   'P 1'
#
loop_
_entity.id
_entity.type
_entity.pdbx_description
1 polymer ?
#
loop_
_entity_poly.entity_id
_entity_poly.type
_entity_poly.pdbx_seq_one_letter_code
_entity_poly.pdbx_strand_id
1 'polypeptide(L)'
;MTDPTLSNADLLPTTIAQRTWRWKDFAALWVGMVVCVPTYTMASSMLDQGFSWQQAVMLVLLANCIVLVPMVLIGRVGPKHGIPFPVLARASFGVKGASLPAVLRGLVACGWFSINCWFGALALHGFLNVLGFNLAAPAAGETISSSQFACFIAFWA
;
A
#
# COMPACT_ATOMS: atom_id res chain seq x y z
N MET A 1 12.83 -0.68 34.35
CA MET A 1 13.86 0.19 33.75
C MET A 1 13.45 0.47 32.30
N THR A 2 12.64 1.49 32.07
CA THR A 2 12.22 1.92 30.72
C THR A 2 13.09 3.09 30.32
N ASP A 3 13.97 2.87 29.36
CA ASP A 3 14.80 3.93 28.80
C ASP A 3 13.90 4.94 28.03
N PRO A 4 13.91 6.24 28.39
CA PRO A 4 13.04 7.25 27.78
C PRO A 4 13.38 7.56 26.32
N THR A 5 14.53 7.09 25.80
CA THR A 5 14.89 7.26 24.38
C THR A 5 14.33 6.14 23.47
N LEU A 6 13.82 5.06 24.06
CA LEU A 6 13.41 3.84 23.33
C LEU A 6 11.96 3.43 23.53
N SER A 7 11.28 4.03 24.52
CA SER A 7 9.88 3.78 24.84
C SER A 7 9.01 4.97 24.43
N ASN A 8 7.98 4.70 23.63
CA ASN A 8 6.94 5.66 23.24
C ASN A 8 5.58 5.02 23.58
N ALA A 9 4.56 5.83 23.90
CA ALA A 9 3.21 5.34 24.19
C ALA A 9 2.64 4.52 23.02
N ASP A 10 3.01 4.85 21.76
CA ASP A 10 2.65 4.09 20.56
C ASP A 10 3.42 2.78 20.38
N LEU A 11 4.52 2.59 21.11
CA LEU A 11 5.37 1.40 21.06
C LEU A 11 5.04 0.39 22.18
N LEU A 12 4.13 0.75 23.09
CA LEU A 12 3.70 -0.15 24.16
C LEU A 12 2.88 -1.32 23.59
N PRO A 13 3.06 -2.54 24.11
CA PRO A 13 2.28 -3.69 23.65
C PRO A 13 0.79 -3.45 23.83
N THR A 14 -0.01 -3.74 22.80
CA THR A 14 -1.47 -3.59 22.88
C THR A 14 -2.02 -4.57 23.93
N THR A 15 -2.61 -4.01 24.99
CA THR A 15 -3.23 -4.80 26.06
C THR A 15 -4.48 -5.54 25.55
N ILE A 16 -4.88 -6.64 26.20
CA ILE A 16 -6.05 -7.44 25.78
C ILE A 16 -7.33 -6.59 25.74
N ALA A 17 -7.46 -5.59 26.62
CA ALA A 17 -8.58 -4.66 26.66
C ALA A 17 -8.68 -3.71 25.44
N GLN A 18 -7.56 -3.46 24.73
CA GLN A 18 -7.52 -2.60 23.55
C GLN A 18 -7.73 -3.38 22.23
N ARG A 19 -7.90 -4.71 22.31
CA ARG A 19 -8.14 -5.58 21.14
C ARG A 19 -9.62 -5.58 20.77
N THR A 20 -10.07 -4.52 20.11
CA THR A 20 -11.47 -4.38 19.67
C THR A 20 -11.75 -5.04 18.31
N TRP A 21 -10.71 -5.37 17.54
CA TRP A 21 -10.83 -5.88 16.18
C TRP A 21 -11.04 -7.40 16.15
N ARG A 22 -12.12 -7.82 15.51
CA ARG A 22 -12.43 -9.23 15.23
C ARG A 22 -11.96 -9.61 13.82
N TRP A 23 -11.99 -10.90 13.51
CA TRP A 23 -11.60 -11.43 12.19
C TRP A 23 -12.30 -10.74 11.01
N LYS A 24 -13.56 -10.31 11.20
CA LYS A 24 -14.35 -9.57 10.21
C LYS A 24 -13.78 -8.19 9.90
N ASP A 25 -13.27 -7.49 10.90
CA ASP A 25 -12.72 -6.14 10.76
C ASP A 25 -11.37 -6.22 10.03
N PHE A 26 -10.57 -7.25 10.32
CA PHE A 26 -9.37 -7.56 9.56
C PHE A 26 -9.68 -7.94 8.10
N ALA A 27 -10.71 -8.76 7.87
CA ALA A 27 -11.11 -9.13 6.51
C ALA A 27 -11.60 -7.93 5.70
N ALA A 28 -12.43 -7.07 6.30
CA ALA A 28 -12.93 -5.86 5.66
C ALA A 28 -11.78 -4.89 5.31
N LEU A 29 -10.84 -4.68 6.23
CA LEU A 29 -9.65 -3.87 5.97
C LEU A 29 -8.79 -4.46 4.85
N TRP A 30 -8.63 -5.78 4.81
CA TRP A 30 -7.82 -6.44 3.77
C TRP A 30 -8.44 -6.30 2.38
N VAL A 31 -9.76 -6.52 2.27
CA VAL A 31 -10.49 -6.29 1.01
C VAL A 31 -10.38 -4.83 0.59
N GLY A 32 -10.54 -3.89 1.51
CA GLY A 32 -10.39 -2.45 1.23
C GLY A 32 -8.99 -2.05 0.76
N MET A 33 -7.95 -2.73 1.23
CA MET A 33 -6.57 -2.47 0.78
C MET A 33 -6.26 -3.07 -0.60
N VAL A 34 -6.86 -4.20 -0.96
CA VAL A 34 -6.61 -4.88 -2.25
C VAL A 34 -7.43 -4.30 -3.39
N VAL A 35 -8.65 -3.83 -3.08
CA VAL A 35 -9.53 -3.19 -4.04
C VAL A 35 -9.06 -1.75 -4.28
N CYS A 36 -8.14 -1.59 -5.21
CA CYS A 36 -7.63 -0.29 -5.64
C CYS A 36 -7.37 -0.24 -7.15
N VAL A 37 -7.36 0.98 -7.72
CA VAL A 37 -7.15 1.23 -9.17
C VAL A 37 -5.87 0.60 -9.73
N PRO A 38 -4.72 0.62 -9.02
CA PRO A 38 -3.51 -0.06 -9.48
C PRO A 38 -3.72 -1.56 -9.74
N THR A 39 -4.45 -2.26 -8.87
CA THR A 39 -4.73 -3.70 -9.01
C THR A 39 -5.53 -3.99 -10.28
N TYR A 40 -6.53 -3.15 -10.57
CA TYR A 40 -7.32 -3.27 -11.80
C TYR A 40 -6.47 -3.01 -13.04
N THR A 41 -5.60 -2.01 -12.99
CA THR A 41 -4.70 -1.66 -14.10
C THR A 41 -3.68 -2.77 -14.34
N MET A 42 -3.16 -3.38 -13.27
CA MET A 42 -2.28 -4.55 -13.37
C MET A 42 -3.00 -5.73 -14.04
N ALA A 43 -4.25 -5.99 -13.67
CA ALA A 43 -5.05 -7.05 -14.28
C ALA A 43 -5.30 -6.80 -15.78
N SER A 44 -5.61 -5.56 -16.18
CA SER A 44 -5.77 -5.21 -17.60
C SER A 44 -4.45 -5.36 -18.38
N SER A 45 -3.33 -4.92 -17.83
CA SER A 45 -2.03 -5.06 -18.49
C SER A 45 -1.60 -6.51 -18.69
N MET A 46 -2.06 -7.45 -17.85
CA MET A 46 -1.79 -8.88 -18.07
C MET A 46 -2.58 -9.43 -19.28
N LEU A 47 -3.82 -8.95 -19.48
CA LEU A 47 -4.63 -9.32 -20.65
C LEU A 47 -4.03 -8.74 -21.93
N ASP A 48 -3.55 -7.49 -21.90
CA ASP A 48 -2.90 -6.85 -23.05
C ASP A 48 -1.61 -7.56 -23.49
N GLN A 49 -0.92 -8.22 -22.55
CA GLN A 49 0.26 -9.05 -22.82
C GLN A 49 -0.08 -10.41 -23.47
N GLY A 50 -1.37 -10.70 -23.72
CA GLY A 50 -1.81 -11.91 -24.41
C GLY A 50 -2.15 -13.10 -23.51
N PHE A 51 -2.21 -12.90 -22.18
CA PHE A 51 -2.71 -13.95 -21.28
C PHE A 51 -4.22 -14.09 -21.40
N SER A 52 -4.72 -15.33 -21.37
CA SER A 52 -6.16 -15.53 -21.21
C SER A 52 -6.61 -15.04 -19.83
N TRP A 53 -7.84 -14.55 -19.72
CA TRP A 53 -8.39 -14.08 -18.44
C TRP A 53 -8.35 -15.17 -17.36
N GLN A 54 -8.50 -16.43 -17.75
CA GLN A 54 -8.41 -17.59 -16.87
C GLN A 54 -6.98 -17.77 -16.35
N GLN A 55 -5.99 -17.67 -17.23
CA GLN A 55 -4.57 -17.78 -16.86
C GLN A 55 -4.14 -16.62 -15.96
N ALA A 56 -4.56 -15.39 -16.25
CA ALA A 56 -4.24 -14.23 -15.43
C ALA A 56 -4.80 -14.39 -14.00
N VAL A 57 -6.07 -14.80 -13.86
CA VAL A 57 -6.69 -15.04 -12.55
C VAL A 57 -5.99 -16.19 -11.80
N MET A 58 -5.67 -17.29 -12.47
CA MET A 58 -4.96 -18.41 -11.84
C MET A 58 -3.55 -18.03 -11.40
N LEU A 59 -2.83 -17.21 -12.19
CA LEU A 59 -1.49 -16.74 -11.85
C LEU A 59 -1.53 -15.80 -10.64
N VAL A 60 -2.47 -14.86 -10.60
CA VAL A 60 -2.67 -13.96 -9.46
C VAL A 60 -3.04 -14.75 -8.21
N LEU A 61 -3.92 -15.75 -8.33
CA LEU A 61 -4.29 -16.64 -7.21
C LEU A 61 -3.06 -17.40 -6.69
N LEU A 62 -2.26 -17.99 -7.57
CA LEU A 62 -1.05 -18.71 -7.21
C LEU A 62 -0.03 -17.81 -6.51
N ALA A 63 0.19 -16.60 -7.05
CA ALA A 63 1.08 -15.61 -6.46
C ALA A 63 0.62 -15.22 -5.04
N ASN A 64 -0.69 -14.97 -4.85
CA ASN A 64 -1.24 -14.67 -3.53
C ASN A 64 -1.10 -15.85 -2.57
N CYS A 65 -1.28 -17.09 -3.02
CA CYS A 65 -1.07 -18.28 -2.19
C CYS A 65 0.39 -18.41 -1.72
N ILE A 66 1.36 -18.14 -2.61
CA ILE A 66 2.78 -18.16 -2.25
C ILE A 66 3.10 -17.08 -1.22
N VAL A 67 2.58 -15.87 -1.41
CA VAL A 67 2.78 -14.73 -0.49
C VAL A 67 2.04 -14.94 0.84
N LEU A 68 0.92 -15.65 0.85
CA LEU A 68 0.16 -15.94 2.06
C LEU A 68 0.98 -16.73 3.09
N VAL A 69 1.83 -17.66 2.64
CA VAL A 69 2.65 -18.50 3.53
C VAL A 69 3.56 -17.67 4.46
N PRO A 70 4.48 -16.81 3.95
CA PRO A 70 5.29 -15.95 4.82
C PRO A 70 4.43 -14.93 5.57
N MET A 71 3.32 -14.46 4.99
CA MET A 71 2.43 -13.50 5.64
C MET A 71 1.77 -14.08 6.90
N VAL A 72 1.32 -15.34 6.86
CA VAL A 72 0.76 -16.05 8.02
C VAL A 72 1.84 -16.37 9.05
N LEU A 73 3.05 -16.72 8.62
CA LEU A 73 4.18 -16.97 9.53
C LEU A 73 4.54 -15.71 10.34
N ILE A 74 4.65 -14.56 9.68
CA ILE A 74 4.92 -13.27 10.33
C ILE A 74 3.69 -12.80 11.13
N GLY A 75 2.50 -12.99 10.56
CA GLY A 75 1.21 -12.62 11.15
C GLY A 75 0.87 -13.35 12.45
N ARG A 76 1.44 -14.53 12.71
CA ARG A 76 1.27 -15.24 14.00
C ARG A 76 1.99 -14.55 15.17
N VAL A 77 3.02 -13.76 14.90
CA VAL A 77 3.83 -13.11 15.95
C VAL A 77 3.11 -11.90 16.54
N GLY A 78 2.41 -11.12 15.71
CA GLY A 78 1.70 -9.89 16.11
C GLY A 78 0.60 -10.10 17.17
N PRO A 79 -0.41 -10.98 16.95
CA PRO A 79 -1.49 -11.22 17.91
C PRO A 79 -1.05 -11.97 19.18
N LYS A 80 -0.04 -12.85 19.07
CA LYS A 80 0.49 -13.60 20.22
C LYS A 80 1.29 -12.71 21.17
N HIS A 81 2.11 -11.82 20.65
CA HIS A 81 2.99 -10.99 21.50
C HIS A 81 2.50 -9.56 21.69
N GLY A 82 1.54 -9.07 20.87
CA GLY A 82 1.06 -7.69 20.93
C GLY A 82 2.14 -6.65 20.62
N ILE A 83 3.25 -7.08 20.01
CA ILE A 83 4.44 -6.27 19.77
C ILE A 83 4.31 -5.61 18.39
N PRO A 84 4.43 -4.28 18.27
CA PRO A 84 4.38 -3.59 16.99
C PRO A 84 5.60 -3.97 16.13
N PHE A 85 5.41 -4.03 14.81
CA PHE A 85 6.43 -4.45 13.83
C PHE A 85 7.83 -3.80 14.01
N PRO A 86 7.96 -2.50 14.37
CA PRO A 86 9.25 -1.89 14.68
C PRO A 86 9.99 -2.55 15.85
N VAL A 87 9.29 -3.07 16.86
CA VAL A 87 9.89 -3.73 18.02
C VAL A 87 10.30 -5.18 17.68
N LEU A 88 9.57 -5.86 16.80
CA LEU A 88 10.01 -7.14 16.22
C LEU A 88 11.27 -6.95 15.36
N ALA A 89 11.33 -5.89 14.56
CA ALA A 89 12.50 -5.54 13.76
C ALA A 89 13.72 -5.21 14.64
N ARG A 90 13.52 -4.57 15.80
CA ARG A 90 14.57 -4.35 16.82
C ARG A 90 15.10 -5.65 17.42
N ALA A 91 14.30 -6.70 17.52
CA ALA A 91 14.74 -8.00 18.03
C ALA A 91 15.69 -8.73 17.05
N SER A 92 15.52 -8.54 15.74
CA SER A 92 16.36 -9.18 14.71
C SER A 92 17.56 -8.34 14.25
N PHE A 93 17.42 -7.00 14.20
CA PHE A 93 18.45 -6.11 13.65
C PHE A 93 19.09 -5.18 14.71
N GLY A 94 18.69 -5.29 15.98
CA GLY A 94 19.15 -4.42 17.05
C GLY A 94 18.55 -2.99 17.01
N VAL A 95 18.83 -2.20 18.04
CA VAL A 95 18.25 -0.86 18.24
C VAL A 95 18.63 0.12 17.13
N LYS A 96 19.90 0.08 16.66
CA LYS A 96 20.38 0.94 15.57
C LYS A 96 20.11 0.37 14.17
N GLY A 97 20.08 -0.96 14.01
CA GLY A 97 19.84 -1.61 12.73
C GLY A 97 18.37 -1.65 12.33
N ALA A 98 17.43 -1.56 13.27
CA ALA A 98 15.99 -1.49 12.99
C ALA A 98 15.56 -0.22 12.22
N SER A 99 16.36 0.83 12.22
CA SER A 99 16.10 2.04 11.45
C SER A 99 16.17 1.79 9.94
N LEU A 100 17.03 0.87 9.47
CA LEU A 100 17.15 0.59 8.04
C LEU A 100 15.88 -0.08 7.46
N PRO A 101 15.33 -1.16 8.04
CA PRO A 101 14.04 -1.69 7.62
C PRO A 101 12.89 -0.68 7.75
N ALA A 102 12.92 0.17 8.77
CA ALA A 102 11.91 1.22 8.94
C ALA A 102 11.96 2.26 7.81
N VAL A 103 13.15 2.73 7.45
CA VAL A 103 13.34 3.67 6.34
C VAL A 103 12.97 3.04 5.00
N LEU A 104 13.41 1.81 4.73
CA LEU A 104 13.06 1.09 3.50
C LEU A 104 11.54 0.92 3.37
N ARG A 105 10.86 0.57 4.47
CA ARG A 105 9.41 0.46 4.49
C ARG A 105 8.72 1.81 4.33
N GLY A 106 9.28 2.88 4.88
CA GLY A 106 8.84 4.26 4.65
C GLY A 106 8.96 4.65 3.18
N LEU A 107 10.08 4.35 2.52
CA LEU A 107 10.30 4.63 1.11
C LEU A 107 9.27 3.90 0.22
N VAL A 108 9.01 2.62 0.51
CA VAL A 108 7.98 1.84 -0.19
C VAL A 108 6.60 2.44 0.03
N ALA A 109 6.28 2.90 1.25
CA ALA A 109 5.02 3.57 1.55
C ALA A 109 4.88 4.90 0.78
N CYS A 110 5.94 5.70 0.67
CA CYS A 110 5.96 6.90 -0.16
C CYS A 110 5.74 6.56 -1.64
N GLY A 111 6.36 5.49 -2.15
CA GLY A 111 6.13 5.02 -3.52
C GLY A 111 4.67 4.64 -3.77
N TRP A 112 4.06 3.88 -2.85
CA TRP A 112 2.64 3.55 -2.91
C TRP A 112 1.75 4.78 -2.83
N PHE A 113 2.07 5.73 -1.97
CA PHE A 113 1.33 7.00 -1.88
C PHE A 113 1.37 7.77 -3.20
N SER A 114 2.55 7.91 -3.81
CA SER A 114 2.71 8.57 -5.11
C SER A 114 1.88 7.91 -6.21
N ILE A 115 1.84 6.58 -6.28
CA ILE A 115 1.03 5.85 -7.28
C ILE A 115 -0.47 6.12 -7.06
N ASN A 116 -0.94 6.11 -5.81
CA ASN A 116 -2.34 6.41 -5.51
C ASN A 116 -2.71 7.86 -5.86
N CYS A 117 -1.82 8.82 -5.55
CA CYS A 117 -2.00 10.21 -5.97
C CYS A 117 -2.04 10.36 -7.49
N TRP A 118 -1.23 9.59 -8.23
CA TRP A 118 -1.25 9.60 -9.68
C TRP A 118 -2.59 9.12 -10.26
N PHE A 119 -3.13 8.01 -9.76
CA PHE A 119 -4.46 7.57 -10.18
C PHE A 119 -5.57 8.56 -9.77
N GLY A 120 -5.44 9.22 -8.62
CA GLY A 120 -6.31 10.32 -8.21
C GLY A 120 -6.26 11.51 -9.16
N ALA A 121 -5.05 11.89 -9.60
CA ALA A 121 -4.83 12.95 -10.58
C ALA A 121 -5.47 12.64 -11.94
N LEU A 122 -5.34 11.39 -12.41
CA LEU A 122 -6.00 10.93 -13.64
C LEU A 122 -7.53 10.97 -13.53
N ALA A 123 -8.08 10.56 -12.37
CA ALA A 123 -9.51 10.65 -12.12
C ALA A 123 -10.00 12.11 -12.09
N LEU A 124 -9.24 13.01 -11.45
CA LEU A 124 -9.54 14.45 -11.42
C LEU A 124 -9.47 15.08 -12.81
N HIS A 125 -8.45 14.75 -13.59
CA HIS A 125 -8.29 15.21 -14.98
C HIS A 125 -9.46 14.76 -15.86
N GLY A 126 -9.85 13.49 -15.76
CA GLY A 126 -11.02 12.96 -16.46
C GLY A 126 -12.32 13.65 -16.04
N PHE A 127 -12.51 13.86 -14.74
CA PHE A 127 -13.69 14.55 -14.20
C PHE A 127 -13.80 16.00 -14.71
N LEU A 128 -12.71 16.76 -14.67
CA LEU A 128 -12.68 18.14 -15.17
C LEU A 128 -12.89 18.21 -16.69
N ASN A 129 -12.41 17.22 -17.44
CA ASN A 129 -12.69 17.12 -18.87
C ASN A 129 -14.19 16.90 -19.18
N VAL A 130 -14.86 16.05 -18.39
CA VAL A 130 -16.32 15.85 -18.50
C VAL A 130 -17.09 17.14 -18.17
N LEU A 131 -16.59 17.96 -17.24
CA LEU A 131 -17.17 19.26 -16.91
C LEU A 131 -16.93 20.35 -17.97
N GLY A 132 -16.20 20.05 -19.05
CA GLY A 132 -16.01 20.96 -20.19
C GLY A 132 -14.72 21.79 -20.13
N PHE A 133 -13.81 21.51 -19.19
CA PHE A 133 -12.53 22.25 -19.07
C PHE A 133 -11.50 21.92 -20.17
N ASN A 134 -11.76 20.95 -21.07
CA ASN A 134 -10.93 20.60 -22.23
C ASN A 134 -9.42 20.57 -21.92
N LEU A 135 -9.05 19.86 -20.85
CA LEU A 135 -7.67 19.73 -20.40
C LEU A 135 -6.89 18.92 -21.44
N ALA A 136 -5.82 19.52 -21.96
CA ALA A 136 -4.99 18.93 -23.00
C ALA A 136 -4.50 17.52 -22.60
N ALA A 137 -4.71 16.55 -23.49
CA ALA A 137 -4.06 15.25 -23.38
C ALA A 137 -2.52 15.42 -23.55
N PRO A 138 -1.72 14.41 -23.16
CA PRO A 138 -0.28 14.43 -23.42
C PRO A 138 -0.03 14.60 -24.92
N ALA A 139 0.86 15.52 -25.30
CA ALA A 139 1.25 15.68 -26.71
C ALA A 139 2.02 14.43 -27.19
N ALA A 140 2.09 14.22 -28.50
CA ALA A 140 2.83 13.10 -29.07
C ALA A 140 4.32 13.17 -28.67
N GLY A 141 4.75 12.25 -27.80
CA GLY A 141 6.10 12.21 -27.21
C GLY A 141 6.18 12.61 -25.74
N GLU A 142 5.11 13.14 -25.15
CA GLU A 142 5.01 13.41 -23.72
C GLU A 142 4.35 12.23 -22.98
N THR A 143 4.98 11.78 -21.90
CA THR A 143 4.40 10.77 -21.01
C THR A 143 3.41 11.38 -20.01
N ILE A 144 3.53 12.68 -19.72
CA ILE A 144 2.71 13.41 -18.76
C ILE A 144 2.40 14.80 -19.33
N SER A 145 1.12 15.14 -19.46
CA SER A 145 0.72 16.51 -19.86
C SER A 145 0.89 17.49 -18.69
N SER A 146 1.18 18.76 -18.99
CA SER A 146 1.17 19.85 -17.99
C SER A 146 -0.16 19.93 -17.21
N SER A 147 -1.27 19.58 -17.87
CA SER A 147 -2.61 19.52 -17.26
C SER A 147 -2.76 18.38 -16.25
N GLN A 148 -2.14 17.22 -16.51
CA GLN A 148 -2.12 16.06 -15.61
C GLN A 148 -1.21 16.32 -14.41
N PHE A 149 -0.08 16.99 -14.62
CA PHE A 149 0.81 17.41 -13.53
C PHE A 149 0.14 18.43 -12.60
N ALA A 150 -0.61 19.39 -13.15
CA ALA A 150 -1.39 20.33 -12.34
C ALA A 150 -2.48 19.62 -11.51
N CYS A 151 -3.20 18.65 -12.10
CA CYS A 151 -4.15 17.82 -11.37
C CYS A 151 -3.48 16.96 -10.29
N PHE A 152 -2.24 16.50 -10.52
CA PHE A 152 -1.46 15.77 -9.54
C PHE A 152 -1.13 16.64 -8.32
N ILE A 153 -0.63 17.85 -8.54
CA ILE A 153 -0.36 18.79 -7.43
C ILE A 153 -1.66 19.15 -6.70
N ALA A 154 -2.76 19.38 -7.42
CA ALA A 154 -4.05 19.69 -6.81
C ALA A 154 -4.64 18.53 -5.98
N PHE A 155 -4.38 17.27 -6.37
CA PHE A 155 -4.80 16.10 -5.60
C PHE A 155 -3.84 15.77 -4.44
N TRP A 156 -2.57 16.17 -4.58
CA TRP A 156 -1.54 15.95 -3.58
C TRP A 156 -1.53 17.00 -2.46
N ALA A 157 -1.93 18.24 -2.76
CA ALA A 157 -2.06 19.36 -1.81
C ALA A 157 -3.23 19.16 -0.84
#